data_AF-A0A7J6P897-F1
#
_entry.id   AF-A0A7J6P897-F1
#
_cell.length_a   1.000
_cell.length_b   1.000
_cell.length_c   1.000
_cell.angle_alpha   90.00
_cell.angle_beta   90.00
_cell.angle_gamma   90.00
#
_symmetry.space_group_name_H-M   'P 1'
#
loop_
_entity.id
_entity.type
_entity.pdbx_description
1 polymer ?
#
loop_
_entity_poly.entity_id
_entity_poly.type
_entity_poly.pdbx_seq_one_letter_code
_entity_poly.pdbx_strand_id
1 'polypeptide(L)'
;MVRMAADVSQDWNPVVLSKGRPKNPASRTAVNDARRTGQGVEVTAKWRGGQNMSTKEGLPANAAKLDQDNAVYKHAHVSTEFRHALQQARLAKKMSQADLAKAINEKPSVINEYESGKAIP
;
A
#
# COMPACT_ATOMS: atom_id res chain seq x y z
N MET A 1 17.17 -16.35 71.17
CA MET A 1 17.41 -17.34 70.09
C MET A 1 16.09 -17.54 69.37
N VAL A 2 15.88 -16.95 68.19
CA VAL A 2 14.68 -17.20 67.36
C VAL A 2 15.17 -17.32 65.92
N ARG A 3 15.16 -18.55 65.38
CA ARG A 3 15.44 -18.82 63.97
C ARG A 3 14.15 -18.53 63.20
N MET A 4 14.14 -17.53 62.31
CA MET A 4 13.10 -17.41 61.29
C MET A 4 13.31 -18.54 60.29
N ALA A 5 12.40 -19.51 60.27
CA ALA A 5 12.33 -20.48 59.19
C ALA A 5 11.81 -19.75 57.95
N ALA A 6 12.59 -19.74 56.87
CA ALA A 6 12.09 -19.37 55.57
C ALA A 6 11.09 -20.45 55.16
N ASP A 7 9.82 -20.07 55.04
CA ASP A 7 8.76 -20.94 54.54
C ASP A 7 9.04 -21.20 53.05
N VAL A 8 9.62 -22.36 52.74
CA VAL A 8 9.81 -22.83 51.37
C VAL A 8 8.51 -23.48 50.95
N SER A 9 7.52 -22.65 50.63
CA SER A 9 6.25 -23.13 50.06
C SER A 9 6.47 -23.49 48.59
N GLN A 10 6.29 -24.76 48.25
CA GLN A 10 6.34 -25.26 46.88
C GLN A 10 4.96 -25.03 46.23
N ASP A 11 4.85 -23.99 45.39
CA ASP A 11 3.61 -23.64 44.70
C ASP A 11 3.31 -24.66 43.59
N TRP A 12 2.17 -25.36 43.72
CA TRP A 12 1.69 -26.36 42.77
C TRP A 12 0.72 -25.78 41.73
N ASN A 13 0.51 -24.46 41.70
CA ASN A 13 -0.29 -23.86 40.64
C ASN A 13 0.37 -24.07 39.27
N PRO A 14 -0.38 -24.49 38.26
CA PRO A 14 0.16 -24.67 36.92
C PRO A 14 0.62 -23.31 36.38
N VAL A 15 1.92 -23.17 36.13
CA VAL A 15 2.49 -22.03 35.41
C VAL A 15 2.06 -22.15 33.95
N VAL A 16 0.98 -21.46 33.59
CA VAL A 16 0.53 -21.38 32.21
C VAL A 16 1.41 -20.37 31.47
N LEU A 17 2.38 -20.86 30.69
CA LEU A 17 3.16 -20.06 29.75
C LEU A 17 2.27 -19.63 28.58
N SER A 18 1.50 -18.55 28.75
CA SER A 18 0.73 -17.97 27.65
C SER A 18 1.65 -17.18 26.72
N LYS A 19 2.21 -17.84 25.70
CA LYS A 19 2.96 -17.14 24.65
C LYS A 19 1.99 -16.54 23.65
N GLY A 20 1.54 -15.32 23.93
CA GLY A 20 0.71 -14.56 23.00
C GLY A 20 1.43 -14.37 21.66
N ARG A 21 0.78 -14.77 20.56
CA ARG A 21 1.32 -14.54 19.22
C ARG A 21 1.42 -13.02 19.00
N PRO A 22 2.57 -12.49 18.53
CA PRO A 22 2.68 -11.06 18.27
C PRO A 22 1.61 -10.62 17.26
N LYS A 23 0.87 -9.55 17.61
CA LYS A 23 -0.22 -8.98 16.78
C LYS A 23 0.25 -8.48 15.41
N ASN A 24 1.57 -8.27 15.23
CA ASN A 24 2.16 -7.91 13.95
C ASN A 24 3.62 -8.42 13.85
N PRO A 25 3.83 -9.69 13.45
CA PRO A 25 5.17 -10.28 13.39
C PRO A 25 6.07 -9.64 12.33
N ALA A 26 5.49 -8.96 11.34
CA ALA A 26 6.22 -8.26 10.28
C ALA A 26 6.57 -6.79 10.64
N SER A 27 6.16 -6.31 11.82
CA SER A 27 6.50 -4.95 12.25
C SER A 27 8.01 -4.77 12.42
N ARG A 28 8.52 -3.56 12.14
CA ARG A 28 9.96 -3.25 12.28
C ARG A 28 10.51 -3.61 13.66
N THR A 29 9.73 -3.35 14.71
CA THR A 29 10.10 -3.66 16.09
C THR A 29 10.21 -5.17 16.31
N ALA A 30 9.18 -5.95 15.91
CA ALA A 30 9.19 -7.40 16.06
C ALA A 30 10.31 -8.08 15.25
N VAL A 31 10.58 -7.63 14.03
CA VAL A 31 11.67 -8.16 13.19
C VAL A 31 13.04 -7.84 13.81
N ASN A 32 13.23 -6.66 14.38
CA ASN A 32 14.48 -6.29 15.05
C ASN A 32 14.71 -7.09 16.34
N ASP A 33 13.66 -7.32 17.14
CA ASP A 33 13.76 -8.13 18.36
C ASP A 33 14.02 -9.60 18.03
N ALA A 34 13.41 -10.13 16.98
CA ALA A 34 13.71 -11.47 16.46
C ALA A 34 15.19 -11.60 16.04
N ARG A 35 15.74 -10.60 15.34
CA ARG A 35 17.17 -10.55 14.96
C ARG A 35 18.10 -10.52 16.18
N ARG A 36 17.75 -9.77 17.23
CA ARG A 36 18.55 -9.65 18.47
C ARG A 36 18.51 -10.92 19.33
N THR A 37 17.39 -11.63 19.32
CA THR A 37 17.16 -12.84 20.13
C THR A 37 17.52 -14.13 19.38
N GLY A 38 18.08 -14.03 18.17
CA GLY A 38 18.48 -15.19 17.36
C GLY A 38 17.30 -16.00 16.81
N GLN A 39 16.10 -15.43 16.79
CA GLN A 39 14.92 -16.07 16.19
C GLN A 39 15.01 -15.96 14.65
N GLY A 40 14.52 -16.99 13.96
CA GLY A 40 14.53 -17.03 12.50
C GLY A 40 13.69 -15.90 11.90
N VAL A 41 14.26 -15.19 10.93
CA VAL A 41 13.57 -14.15 10.15
C VAL A 41 13.56 -14.59 8.69
N GLU A 42 12.36 -14.84 8.17
CA GLU A 42 12.16 -15.11 6.74
C GLU A 42 12.17 -13.79 5.96
N VAL A 43 12.93 -13.74 4.88
CA VAL A 43 12.97 -12.59 3.96
C VAL A 43 12.55 -13.09 2.59
N THR A 44 11.44 -12.56 2.09
CA THR A 44 10.97 -12.81 0.73
C THR A 44 11.14 -11.54 -0.10
N ALA A 45 11.60 -11.71 -1.34
CA ALA A 45 11.64 -10.60 -2.29
C ALA A 45 10.21 -10.18 -2.63
N LYS A 46 9.93 -8.87 -2.58
CA LYS A 46 8.64 -8.36 -3.02
C LYS A 46 8.48 -8.59 -4.51
N TRP A 47 7.28 -9.01 -4.93
CA TRP A 47 6.91 -8.98 -6.35
C TRP A 47 7.17 -7.57 -6.91
N ARG A 48 7.97 -7.48 -7.98
CA ARG A 48 8.48 -6.22 -8.58
C ARG A 48 9.40 -5.36 -7.70
N GLY A 49 10.02 -5.94 -6.67
CA GLY A 49 11.03 -5.24 -5.86
C GLY A 49 12.20 -4.75 -6.71
N GLY A 50 12.59 -3.48 -6.54
CA GLY A 50 13.72 -2.88 -7.26
C GLY A 50 13.42 -2.41 -8.69
N GLN A 51 12.16 -2.47 -9.15
CA GLN A 51 11.75 -1.94 -10.45
C GLN A 51 11.12 -0.55 -10.34
N ASN A 52 11.40 0.33 -11.30
CA ASN A 52 10.75 1.63 -11.46
C ASN A 52 9.67 1.54 -12.55
N MET A 53 8.40 1.42 -12.15
CA MET A 53 7.27 1.46 -13.08
C MET A 53 6.67 2.87 -13.04
N SER A 54 6.80 3.65 -14.12
CA SER A 54 6.22 5.00 -14.19
C SER A 54 4.73 4.99 -14.55
N THR A 55 4.24 3.93 -15.20
CA THR A 55 2.86 3.83 -15.68
C THR A 55 2.10 2.67 -15.05
N LYS A 56 0.83 2.92 -14.73
CA LYS A 56 -0.12 1.89 -14.29
C LYS A 56 -0.57 0.95 -15.42
N GLU A 57 -0.09 1.16 -16.65
CA GLU A 57 -0.51 0.39 -17.84
C GLU A 57 -0.24 -1.13 -17.75
N GLY A 58 0.53 -1.59 -16.77
CA GLY A 58 0.74 -3.01 -16.49
C GLY A 58 -0.01 -3.56 -15.28
N LEU A 59 -0.93 -2.81 -14.67
CA LEU A 59 -1.69 -3.24 -13.49
C LEU A 59 -3.19 -2.96 -13.70
N PRO A 60 -3.95 -3.93 -14.25
CA PRO A 60 -5.37 -3.98 -13.93
C PRO A 60 -5.52 -4.12 -12.41
N ALA A 61 -6.51 -3.46 -11.82
CA ALA A 61 -6.90 -3.72 -10.44
C ALA A 61 -7.26 -5.21 -10.33
N ASN A 62 -6.36 -6.02 -9.74
CA ASN A 62 -6.47 -7.47 -9.64
C ASN A 62 -6.89 -8.14 -10.97
N ALA A 63 -5.98 -8.24 -11.94
CA ALA A 63 -6.21 -8.92 -13.22
C ALA A 63 -6.94 -10.28 -13.07
N ALA A 64 -6.54 -11.08 -12.08
CA ALA A 64 -7.17 -12.36 -11.77
C ALA A 64 -8.65 -12.26 -11.38
N LYS A 65 -9.08 -11.14 -10.77
CA LYS A 65 -10.49 -10.91 -10.42
C LYS A 65 -11.29 -10.49 -11.66
N LEU A 66 -10.70 -9.68 -12.55
CA LEU A 66 -11.34 -9.30 -13.81
C LEU A 66 -11.51 -10.50 -14.74
N ASP A 67 -10.51 -11.39 -14.82
CA ASP A 67 -10.60 -12.62 -15.63
C ASP A 67 -11.66 -13.61 -15.09
N GLN A 68 -11.93 -13.58 -13.78
CA GLN A 68 -12.97 -14.40 -13.13
C GLN A 68 -14.37 -13.79 -13.25
N ASP A 69 -14.48 -12.50 -13.55
CA ASP A 69 -15.74 -11.75 -13.55
C ASP A 69 -16.23 -11.52 -14.99
N ASN A 70 -17.33 -12.17 -15.36
CA ASN A 70 -17.91 -12.12 -16.71
C ASN A 70 -19.00 -11.03 -16.87
N ALA A 71 -19.19 -10.17 -15.88
CA ALA A 71 -20.22 -9.12 -15.94
C ALA A 71 -19.73 -7.88 -16.72
N VAL A 72 -20.67 -7.22 -17.41
CA VAL A 72 -20.42 -5.97 -18.14
C VAL A 72 -20.54 -4.79 -17.18
N TYR A 73 -19.41 -4.17 -16.83
CA TYR A 73 -19.37 -2.97 -16.02
C TYR A 73 -19.13 -1.72 -16.87
N LYS A 74 -19.75 -0.60 -16.49
CA LYS A 74 -19.42 0.72 -17.03
C LYS A 74 -18.35 1.34 -16.14
N HIS A 75 -17.23 1.74 -16.73
CA HIS A 75 -16.22 2.51 -16.01
C HIS A 75 -16.72 3.93 -15.74
N ALA A 76 -16.46 4.43 -14.53
CA ALA A 76 -16.71 5.82 -14.22
C ALA A 76 -15.69 6.69 -14.98
N HIS A 77 -16.18 7.67 -15.71
CA HIS A 77 -15.34 8.66 -16.40
C HIS A 77 -15.12 9.89 -15.52
N VAL A 78 -14.16 10.71 -15.92
CA VAL A 78 -13.89 12.02 -15.32
C VAL A 78 -15.15 12.89 -15.31
N SER A 79 -15.42 13.55 -14.18
CA SER A 79 -16.58 14.42 -14.03
C SER A 79 -16.48 15.69 -14.88
N THR A 80 -17.64 16.23 -15.27
CA THR A 80 -17.73 17.47 -16.05
C THR A 80 -17.07 18.66 -15.32
N GLU A 81 -17.29 18.78 -14.02
CA GLU A 81 -16.67 19.84 -13.20
C GLU A 81 -15.14 19.76 -13.23
N PHE A 82 -14.57 18.56 -13.10
CA PHE A 82 -13.13 18.39 -13.09
C PHE A 82 -12.50 18.75 -14.44
N ARG A 83 -13.07 18.31 -15.57
CA ARG A 83 -12.49 18.62 -16.89
C ARG A 83 -12.48 20.13 -17.16
N HIS A 84 -13.50 20.86 -16.72
CA HIS A 84 -13.57 22.31 -16.88
C HIS A 84 -12.58 23.01 -15.96
N ALA A 85 -12.48 22.58 -14.70
CA ALA A 85 -11.51 23.11 -13.75
C ALA A 85 -10.06 22.90 -14.23
N LEU A 86 -9.75 21.74 -14.80
CA LEU A 86 -8.42 21.42 -15.35
C LEU A 86 -8.07 22.37 -16.52
N GLN A 87 -8.98 22.52 -17.47
CA GLN A 87 -8.80 23.41 -18.62
C GLN A 87 -8.59 24.87 -18.18
N GLN A 88 -9.41 25.36 -17.25
CA GLN A 88 -9.30 26.71 -16.71
C GLN A 88 -7.97 26.93 -15.99
N ALA A 89 -7.54 25.98 -15.15
CA ALA A 89 -6.25 26.05 -14.45
C ALA A 89 -5.07 26.09 -15.42
N ARG A 90 -5.13 25.32 -16.52
CA ARG A 90 -4.12 25.33 -17.58
C ARG A 90 -4.02 26.69 -18.27
N LEU A 91 -5.17 27.27 -18.63
CA LEU A 91 -5.24 28.58 -19.28
C LEU A 91 -4.78 29.70 -18.33
N ALA A 92 -5.16 29.64 -17.05
CA ALA A 92 -4.73 30.60 -16.03
C ALA A 92 -3.20 30.62 -15.86
N LYS A 93 -2.56 29.44 -15.99
CA LYS A 93 -1.10 29.29 -15.99
C LYS A 93 -0.44 29.58 -17.34
N LYS A 94 -1.21 29.97 -18.37
CA LYS A 94 -0.74 30.23 -19.74
C LYS A 94 0.04 29.06 -20.35
N MET A 95 -0.36 27.83 -20.02
CA MET A 95 0.29 26.61 -20.53
C MET A 95 -0.50 26.03 -21.70
N SER A 96 0.17 25.46 -22.70
CA SER A 96 -0.49 24.57 -23.67
C SER A 96 -0.72 23.18 -23.05
N GLN A 97 -1.54 22.34 -23.70
CA GLN A 97 -1.70 20.94 -23.27
C GLN A 97 -0.36 20.19 -23.33
N ALA A 98 0.48 20.49 -24.32
CA ALA A 98 1.81 19.90 -24.46
C ALA A 98 2.76 20.34 -23.34
N ASP A 99 2.71 21.60 -22.93
CA ASP A 99 3.53 22.12 -21.82
C ASP A 99 3.13 21.48 -20.49
N LEU A 100 1.82 21.34 -20.25
CA LEU A 100 1.31 20.64 -19.07
C LEU A 100 1.73 19.17 -19.07
N ALA A 101 1.56 18.48 -20.19
CA ALA A 101 1.94 17.09 -20.36
C ALA A 101 3.44 16.88 -20.08
N LYS A 102 4.30 17.74 -20.63
CA LYS A 102 5.75 17.73 -20.37
C LYS A 102 6.08 17.98 -18.90
N ALA A 103 5.37 18.89 -18.24
CA ALA A 103 5.60 19.21 -16.83
C ALA A 103 5.26 18.03 -15.89
N ILE A 104 4.25 17.21 -16.23
CA ILE A 104 3.84 16.05 -15.43
C ILE A 104 4.41 14.71 -15.93
N ASN A 105 5.27 14.73 -16.96
CA ASN A 105 5.84 13.55 -17.62
C ASN A 105 4.79 12.60 -18.22
N GLU A 106 3.73 13.15 -18.81
CA GLU A 106 2.69 12.39 -19.51
C GLU A 106 2.64 12.72 -21.01
N LYS A 107 1.89 11.91 -21.76
CA LYS A 107 1.64 12.17 -23.18
C LYS A 107 0.59 13.28 -23.34
N PRO A 108 0.70 14.17 -24.35
CA PRO A 108 -0.34 15.17 -24.64
C PRO A 108 -1.73 14.58 -24.88
N SER A 109 -1.81 13.34 -25.39
CA SER A 109 -3.07 12.61 -25.57
C SER A 109 -3.80 12.37 -24.26
N VAL A 110 -3.08 12.07 -23.18
CA VAL A 110 -3.66 11.84 -21.85
C VAL A 110 -4.35 13.10 -21.36
N ILE A 111 -3.68 14.26 -21.42
CA ILE A 111 -4.29 15.54 -21.05
C ILE A 111 -5.57 15.82 -21.85
N ASN A 112 -5.54 15.56 -23.16
CA ASN A 112 -6.71 15.72 -24.02
C ASN A 112 -7.87 14.77 -23.62
N GLU A 113 -7.58 13.53 -23.25
CA GLU A 113 -8.58 12.57 -22.77
C GLU A 113 -9.22 13.02 -21.45
N TYR A 114 -8.45 13.65 -20.54
CA TYR A 114 -8.98 14.24 -19.30
C TYR A 114 -9.82 15.49 -19.57
N GLU A 115 -9.34 16.43 -20.40
CA GLU A 115 -10.09 17.66 -20.75
C GLU A 115 -11.37 17.36 -21.58
N SER A 116 -11.39 16.26 -22.35
CA SER A 116 -12.59 15.81 -23.09
C SER A 116 -13.54 14.93 -22.26
N GLY A 117 -13.12 14.47 -21.08
CA GLY A 117 -13.90 13.59 -20.20
C GLY A 117 -13.97 12.12 -20.65
N LYS A 118 -13.08 11.70 -21.56
CA LYS A 118 -12.98 10.30 -22.01
C LYS A 118 -12.11 9.44 -21.12
N ALA A 119 -11.20 10.06 -20.36
CA ALA A 119 -10.30 9.35 -19.47
C ALA A 119 -11.06 8.51 -18.42
N ILE A 120 -10.53 7.33 -18.14
CA ILE A 120 -10.95 6.43 -17.06
C ILE A 120 -9.90 6.54 -15.95
N PRO A 121 -10.22 7.13 -14.78
CA PRO A 121 -9.27 7.33 -13.68
C PRO A 121 -8.86 6.06 -12.91
#